data_AF-A0A813M339-F1
#
_entry.id   AF-A0A813M339-F1
#
_cell.length_a   1.000
_cell.length_b   1.000
_cell.length_c   1.000
_cell.angle_alpha   90.00
_cell.angle_beta   90.00
_cell.angle_gamma   90.00
#
_symmetry.space_group_name_H-M   'P 1'
#
loop_
_entity.id
_entity.type
_entity.pdbx_description
1 polymer ?
#
loop_
_entity_poly.entity_id
_entity_poly.type
_entity_poly.pdbx_seq_one_letter_code
_entity_poly.pdbx_strand_id
1 'polypeptide(L)'
;MKFVILLLSVFLINYVHSDAVNTNEDLEDARLLVAKNVLNNYVVEGLNLTIKYNIYNIGNSPALNVKLVDENFPAEYFEYATGFNVAQWARIPPQSNVTHIAVVSPKLPGLFNITSATVTYLPSEKATKVQTGYSSELGEVYIQRLRDYNRRFASHTIDWILFVVMAAPSIVIPYLLWSSSNSKYEKLEKSGKKSN
;
A
#
# COMPACT_ATOMS: atom_id res chain seq x y z
N MET A 1 -32.42 52.33 -24.22
CA MET A 1 -31.58 52.63 -23.04
C MET A 1 -31.80 51.68 -21.87
N LYS A 2 -33.03 51.36 -21.45
CA LYS A 2 -33.30 50.47 -20.30
C LYS A 2 -32.74 49.03 -20.46
N PHE A 3 -32.79 48.46 -21.66
CA PHE A 3 -32.26 47.10 -21.93
C PHE A 3 -30.72 47.02 -21.89
N VAL A 4 -30.03 48.10 -22.28
CA VAL A 4 -28.55 48.17 -22.26
C VAL A 4 -28.05 48.28 -20.83
N ILE A 5 -28.75 49.04 -19.97
CA ILE A 5 -28.43 49.17 -18.54
C ILE A 5 -28.63 47.82 -17.82
N LEU A 6 -29.66 47.06 -18.18
CA LEU A 6 -29.92 45.74 -17.59
C LEU A 6 -28.86 44.69 -18.00
N LEU A 7 -28.38 44.73 -19.24
CA LEU A 7 -27.29 43.87 -19.71
C LEU A 7 -25.96 44.23 -19.04
N LEU A 8 -25.68 45.52 -18.84
CA LEU A 8 -24.50 45.99 -18.11
C LEU A 8 -24.54 45.62 -16.62
N SER A 9 -25.71 45.68 -15.97
CA SER A 9 -25.85 45.24 -14.58
C SER A 9 -25.64 43.74 -14.42
N VAL A 10 -26.12 42.92 -15.35
CA VAL A 10 -25.90 41.46 -15.32
C VAL A 10 -24.42 41.13 -15.53
N PHE A 11 -23.72 41.86 -16.40
CA PHE A 11 -22.29 41.68 -16.62
C PHE A 11 -21.46 42.10 -15.39
N LEU A 12 -21.84 43.19 -14.71
CA LEU A 12 -21.23 43.63 -13.45
C LEU A 12 -21.47 42.65 -12.30
N ILE A 13 -22.67 42.07 -12.19
CA ILE A 13 -22.97 41.07 -11.16
C ILE A 13 -22.14 39.79 -11.39
N ASN A 14 -21.96 39.36 -12.64
CA ASN A 14 -21.11 38.19 -12.95
C ASN A 14 -19.62 38.46 -12.74
N TYR A 15 -19.15 39.69 -12.99
CA TYR A 15 -17.75 40.07 -12.71
C TYR A 15 -17.49 40.12 -11.19
N VAL A 16 -18.41 40.67 -10.41
CA VAL A 16 -18.32 40.74 -8.94
C VAL A 16 -18.43 39.35 -8.29
N HIS A 17 -19.11 38.38 -8.92
CA HIS A 17 -19.22 37.01 -8.41
C HIS A 17 -18.01 36.12 -8.76
N SER A 18 -17.10 36.57 -9.64
CA SER A 18 -15.94 35.79 -10.07
C SER A 18 -14.72 35.90 -9.13
N ASP A 19 -14.73 36.81 -8.16
CA ASP A 19 -13.56 37.12 -7.33
C ASP A 19 -13.55 36.45 -5.94
N ALA A 20 -14.45 35.50 -5.64
CA ALA A 20 -14.53 34.94 -4.30
C ALA A 20 -14.88 33.44 -4.23
N VAL A 21 -14.14 32.60 -4.96
CA VAL A 21 -13.89 31.20 -4.55
C VAL A 21 -12.45 30.83 -4.89
N ASN A 22 -11.48 31.54 -4.32
CA ASN A 22 -10.18 30.93 -4.08
C ASN A 22 -10.26 30.26 -2.70
N THR A 23 -10.51 28.95 -2.67
CA THR A 23 -10.39 28.11 -1.46
C THR A 23 -8.91 27.87 -1.10
N ASN A 24 -8.06 28.86 -1.33
CA ASN A 24 -6.74 28.92 -0.74
C ASN A 24 -6.93 29.77 0.51
N GLU A 25 -7.45 29.17 1.58
CA GLU A 25 -7.14 29.71 2.90
C GLU A 25 -5.61 29.69 2.96
N ASP A 26 -4.97 30.86 2.82
CA ASP A 26 -3.53 30.97 3.02
C ASP A 26 -3.26 30.55 4.46
N LEU A 27 -2.91 29.28 4.63
CA LEU A 27 -2.59 28.68 5.91
C LEU A 27 -1.26 29.28 6.36
N GLU A 28 -1.31 30.47 6.98
CA GLU A 28 -0.13 31.17 7.49
C GLU A 28 0.67 30.27 8.45
N ASP A 29 -0.04 29.46 9.24
CA ASP A 29 0.52 28.48 10.17
C ASP A 29 0.73 27.10 9.52
N ALA A 30 1.66 26.31 10.06
CA ALA A 30 1.87 24.94 9.62
C ALA A 30 0.63 24.08 9.94
N ARG A 31 0.22 23.25 9.00
CA ARG A 31 -0.87 22.29 9.17
C ARG A 31 -0.43 20.93 8.66
N LEU A 32 -0.44 19.93 9.54
CA LEU A 32 0.01 18.59 9.21
C LEU A 32 -1.17 17.68 8.87
N LEU A 33 -1.10 17.02 7.70
CA LEU A 33 -1.95 15.89 7.33
C LEU A 33 -1.15 14.60 7.51
N VAL A 34 -1.76 13.60 8.14
CA VAL A 34 -1.07 12.34 8.47
C VAL A 34 -1.85 11.17 7.89
N ALA A 35 -1.19 10.36 7.06
CA ALA A 35 -1.76 9.16 6.47
C ALA A 35 -1.01 7.92 6.98
N LYS A 36 -1.75 6.99 7.60
CA LYS A 36 -1.25 5.68 8.04
C LYS A 36 -1.72 4.61 7.07
N ASN A 37 -0.79 3.83 6.52
CA ASN A 37 -1.08 2.80 5.54
C ASN A 37 -0.37 1.50 5.92
N VAL A 38 -1.09 0.38 5.85
CA VAL A 38 -0.49 -0.96 5.92
C VAL A 38 -0.17 -1.41 4.50
N LEU A 39 1.10 -1.72 4.24
CA LEU A 39 1.55 -2.06 2.88
C LEU A 39 1.36 -3.54 2.54
N ASN A 40 1.10 -4.38 3.54
CA ASN A 40 0.93 -5.81 3.34
C ASN A 40 -0.52 -6.14 2.96
N ASN A 41 -0.70 -7.02 1.97
CA ASN A 41 -2.01 -7.56 1.59
C ASN A 41 -2.56 -8.57 2.61
N TYR A 42 -1.67 -9.24 3.34
CA TYR A 42 -2.01 -10.25 4.34
C TYR A 42 -1.27 -9.95 5.63
N VAL A 43 -1.99 -9.99 6.75
CA VAL A 43 -1.42 -9.91 8.09
C VAL A 43 -1.42 -11.31 8.67
N VAL A 44 -0.22 -11.81 8.97
CA VAL A 44 -0.01 -13.20 9.36
C VAL A 44 0.89 -13.25 10.58
N GLU A 45 0.55 -14.11 11.51
CA GLU A 45 1.37 -14.48 12.66
C GLU A 45 2.81 -14.82 12.23
N GLY A 46 3.78 -14.18 12.87
CA GLY A 46 5.21 -14.39 12.66
C GLY A 46 5.80 -13.76 11.39
N LEU A 47 4.98 -13.12 10.54
CA LEU A 47 5.46 -12.41 9.34
C LEU A 47 5.48 -10.90 9.53
N ASN A 48 6.43 -10.24 8.87
CA ASN A 48 6.61 -8.80 8.96
C ASN A 48 5.43 -8.03 8.36
N LEU A 49 4.79 -7.22 9.20
CA LEU A 49 3.80 -6.21 8.86
C LEU A 49 4.47 -4.84 8.75
N THR A 50 4.39 -4.24 7.57
CA THR A 50 4.99 -2.93 7.27
C THR A 50 3.92 -1.85 7.31
N ILE A 51 4.14 -0.88 8.19
CA ILE A 51 3.26 0.27 8.37
C ILE A 51 4.01 1.53 7.93
N LYS A 52 3.39 2.27 7.02
CA LYS A 52 3.91 3.51 6.46
C LYS A 52 3.10 4.70 6.96
N TYR A 53 3.78 5.62 7.61
CA TYR A 53 3.22 6.91 8.03
C TYR A 53 3.76 7.98 7.11
N ASN A 54 2.88 8.73 6.46
CA ASN A 54 3.23 9.89 5.67
C ASN A 54 2.68 11.13 6.36
N ILE A 55 3.55 12.09 6.63
CA ILE A 55 3.20 13.36 7.25
C ILE A 55 3.45 14.44 6.20
N TYR A 56 2.43 15.21 5.86
CA TYR A 56 2.47 16.29 4.88
C TYR A 56 2.23 17.62 5.59
N ASN A 57 3.13 18.58 5.42
CA ASN A 57 2.87 19.95 5.82
C ASN A 57 2.24 20.72 4.65
N ILE A 58 0.96 21.01 4.77
CA ILE A 58 0.20 21.78 3.77
C ILE A 58 0.16 23.28 4.08
N GLY A 59 0.71 23.70 5.23
CA GLY A 59 0.79 25.11 5.62
C GLY A 59 1.99 25.83 4.99
N ASN A 60 1.96 27.16 5.08
CA ASN A 60 3.02 28.04 4.59
C ASN A 60 4.13 28.30 5.63
N SER A 61 3.92 27.88 6.89
CA SER A 61 4.95 27.89 7.94
C SER A 61 5.58 26.51 8.18
N PRO A 62 6.82 26.46 8.72
CA PRO A 62 7.45 25.21 9.12
C PRO A 62 6.81 24.64 10.40
N ALA A 63 6.51 23.35 10.41
CA ALA A 63 6.12 22.65 11.64
C ALA A 63 7.37 22.28 12.45
N LEU A 64 7.35 22.54 13.76
CA LEU A 64 8.49 22.28 14.65
C LEU A 64 8.17 21.20 15.69
N ASN A 65 9.21 20.52 16.15
CA ASN A 65 9.15 19.48 17.19
C ASN A 65 8.04 18.46 16.92
N VAL A 66 7.97 18.00 15.67
CA VAL A 66 6.94 17.04 15.23
C VAL A 66 7.25 15.70 15.87
N LYS A 67 6.33 15.16 16.65
CA LYS A 67 6.45 13.87 17.32
C LYS A 67 5.27 12.98 16.90
N LEU A 68 5.59 11.85 16.27
CA LEU A 68 4.64 10.78 15.96
C LEU A 68 4.73 9.73 17.07
N VAL A 69 3.57 9.33 17.59
CA VAL A 69 3.43 8.25 18.57
C VAL A 69 2.32 7.31 18.12
N ASP A 70 2.65 6.03 18.01
CA ASP A 70 1.70 4.96 17.74
C ASP A 70 1.79 3.91 18.86
N GLU A 71 0.70 3.74 19.62
CA GLU A 71 0.61 2.81 20.75
C GLU A 71 -0.15 1.53 20.40
N ASN A 72 -0.53 1.34 19.13
CA ASN A 72 -1.35 0.21 18.69
C ASN A 72 -0.64 -1.14 18.73
N PHE A 73 0.70 -1.16 18.84
CA PHE A 73 1.51 -2.36 18.73
C PHE A 73 2.31 -2.59 20.02
N PRO A 74 1.67 -3.11 21.08
CA PRO A 74 2.36 -3.43 22.33
C PRO A 74 3.29 -4.64 22.18
N ALA A 75 4.40 -4.65 22.92
CA ALA A 75 5.44 -5.69 22.85
C ALA A 75 4.97 -7.11 23.25
N GLU A 76 3.84 -7.20 23.96
CA GLU A 76 3.21 -8.49 24.33
C GLU A 76 2.72 -9.24 23.10
N TYR A 77 2.07 -8.52 22.17
CA TYR A 77 1.45 -9.13 20.97
C TYR A 77 2.26 -8.91 19.70
N PHE A 78 3.16 -7.92 19.67
CA PHE A 78 3.96 -7.57 18.51
C PHE A 78 5.44 -7.51 18.85
N GLU A 79 6.29 -7.78 17.86
CA GLU A 79 7.73 -7.61 17.92
C GLU A 79 8.16 -6.57 16.89
N TYR A 80 8.91 -5.55 17.30
CA TYR A 80 9.44 -4.56 16.36
C TYR A 80 10.68 -5.12 15.67
N ALA A 81 10.57 -5.39 14.37
CA ALA A 81 11.71 -5.82 13.55
C ALA A 81 12.55 -4.62 13.12
N THR A 82 11.92 -3.49 12.76
CA THR A 82 12.61 -2.28 12.30
C THR A 82 11.78 -1.04 12.57
N GLY A 83 12.44 0.07 12.87
CA GLY A 83 11.79 1.34 13.20
C GLY A 83 11.31 1.38 14.65
N PHE A 84 10.62 2.47 14.97
CA PHE A 84 10.18 2.77 16.33
C PHE A 84 8.73 3.22 16.34
N ASN A 85 8.05 2.96 17.45
CA ASN A 85 6.69 3.39 17.72
C ASN A 85 6.59 4.90 17.97
N VAL A 86 7.71 5.51 18.38
CA VAL A 86 7.88 6.95 18.53
C VAL A 86 8.92 7.44 17.54
N ALA A 87 8.55 8.43 16.73
CA ALA A 87 9.46 9.12 15.82
C ALA A 87 9.38 10.63 16.04
N GLN A 88 10.50 11.33 15.93
CA GLN A 88 10.57 12.77 16.16
C GLN A 88 11.39 13.45 15.06
N TRP A 89 10.88 14.59 14.60
CA TRP A 89 11.54 15.47 13.66
C TRP A 89 11.62 16.88 14.24
N ALA A 90 12.80 17.49 14.19
CA ALA A 90 12.98 18.84 14.68
C ALA A 90 12.16 19.86 13.89
N ARG A 91 12.07 19.66 12.56
CA ARG A 91 11.39 20.58 11.65
C ARG A 91 10.90 19.86 10.40
N ILE A 92 9.69 20.19 9.95
CA ILE A 92 9.16 19.84 8.63
C ILE A 92 8.90 21.15 7.86
N PRO A 93 9.61 21.42 6.76
CA PRO A 93 9.41 22.61 5.94
C PRO A 93 7.96 22.77 5.44
N PRO A 94 7.53 23.99 5.08
CA PRO A 94 6.25 24.20 4.42
C PRO A 94 6.20 23.44 3.09
N GLN A 95 5.01 22.99 2.69
CA GLN A 95 4.76 22.28 1.43
C GLN A 95 5.66 21.04 1.22
N SER A 96 6.07 20.39 2.31
CA SER A 96 6.97 19.24 2.27
C SER A 96 6.42 18.06 3.05
N ASN A 97 6.99 16.87 2.83
CA ASN A 97 6.54 15.64 3.45
C ASN A 97 7.69 14.82 4.04
N VAL A 98 7.35 14.05 5.07
CA VAL A 98 8.25 13.09 5.70
C VAL A 98 7.55 11.75 5.80
N THR A 99 8.31 10.68 5.58
CA THR A 99 7.80 9.31 5.64
C THR A 99 8.51 8.54 6.74
N HIS A 100 7.75 7.91 7.63
CA HIS A 100 8.23 6.98 8.65
C HIS A 100 7.74 5.58 8.34
N ILE A 101 8.60 4.58 8.51
CA ILE A 101 8.24 3.18 8.31
C ILE A 101 8.53 2.43 9.60
N ALA A 102 7.52 1.75 10.12
CA ALA A 102 7.64 0.80 11.22
C ALA A 102 7.30 -0.60 10.72
N VAL A 103 8.15 -1.57 11.03
CA VAL A 103 7.96 -2.97 10.69
C VAL A 103 7.78 -3.75 11.98
N VAL A 104 6.61 -4.34 12.15
CA VAL A 104 6.23 -5.13 13.32
C VAL A 104 5.86 -6.55 12.90
N SER A 105 6.12 -7.54 13.73
CA SER A 105 5.72 -8.93 13.51
C SER A 105 4.72 -9.33 14.59
N PRO A 106 3.49 -9.74 14.26
CA PRO A 106 2.52 -10.18 15.25
C PRO A 106 2.84 -11.58 15.75
N LYS A 107 2.81 -11.77 17.07
CA LYS A 107 3.15 -13.04 17.71
C LYS A 107 1.96 -14.00 17.83
N LEU A 108 0.75 -13.47 17.91
CA LEU A 108 -0.46 -14.25 18.12
C LEU A 108 -1.51 -13.95 17.04
N PRO A 109 -2.29 -14.97 16.63
CA PRO A 109 -3.41 -14.79 15.71
C PRO A 109 -4.63 -14.24 16.45
N GLY A 110 -5.44 -13.43 15.77
CA GLY A 110 -6.63 -12.84 16.39
C GLY A 110 -7.09 -11.57 15.72
N LEU A 111 -8.14 -10.97 16.28
CA LEU A 111 -8.62 -9.66 15.90
C LEU A 111 -7.86 -8.60 16.70
N PHE A 112 -7.30 -7.62 16.00
CA PHE A 112 -6.57 -6.51 16.60
C PHE A 112 -7.11 -5.18 16.08
N ASN A 113 -7.29 -4.23 16.99
CA ASN A 113 -7.75 -2.90 16.65
C ASN A 113 -6.56 -1.99 16.35
N ILE A 114 -6.43 -1.58 15.09
CA ILE A 114 -5.40 -0.65 14.65
C ILE A 114 -6.03 0.73 14.52
N THR A 115 -5.91 1.52 15.59
CA THR A 115 -6.41 2.90 15.65
C THR A 115 -5.47 3.88 14.96
N SER A 116 -5.83 5.16 15.00
CA SER A 116 -4.98 6.26 14.55
C SER A 116 -3.74 6.42 15.43
N ALA A 117 -2.66 6.90 14.80
CA ALA A 117 -1.47 7.38 15.48
C ALA A 117 -1.63 8.86 15.80
N THR A 118 -1.00 9.31 16.89
CA THR A 118 -1.06 10.71 17.33
C THR A 118 0.20 11.45 16.88
N VAL A 119 0.03 12.62 16.26
CA VAL A 119 1.13 13.52 15.89
C VAL A 119 0.98 14.83 16.64
N THR A 120 2.00 15.21 17.40
CA THR A 120 2.05 16.51 18.08
C THR A 120 3.11 17.40 17.46
N TYR A 121 2.83 18.69 17.31
CA TYR A 121 3.74 19.65 16.70
C TYR A 121 3.46 21.08 17.13
N LEU A 122 4.42 21.97 16.90
CA LEU A 122 4.24 23.42 17.01
C LEU A 122 4.03 24.01 15.62
N PRO A 123 2.96 24.80 15.39
CA PRO A 123 2.57 25.26 14.06
C PRO A 123 3.42 26.42 13.51
N SER A 124 4.15 27.14 14.37
CA SER A 124 5.02 28.26 14.00
C SER A 124 6.11 28.46 15.08
N GLU A 125 7.21 29.15 14.74
CA GLU A 125 8.30 29.46 15.67
C GLU A 125 7.84 30.30 16.87
N LYS A 126 6.80 31.12 16.69
CA LYS A 126 6.22 31.96 17.74
C LYS A 126 5.09 31.28 18.51
N ALA A 127 4.65 30.11 18.08
CA ALA A 127 3.51 29.43 18.67
C ALA A 127 3.93 28.64 19.91
N THR A 128 3.34 28.98 21.06
CA THR A 128 3.55 28.26 22.33
C THR A 128 2.61 27.05 22.47
N LYS A 129 1.49 27.04 21.73
CA LYS A 129 0.48 25.99 21.83
C LYS A 129 0.83 24.81 20.91
N VAL A 130 0.99 23.63 21.51
CA VAL A 130 1.14 22.36 20.79
C VAL A 130 -0.20 22.01 20.13
N GLN A 131 -0.15 21.72 18.84
CA GLN A 131 -1.26 21.13 18.10
C GLN A 131 -1.13 19.62 18.04
N THR A 132 -2.27 18.94 18.06
CA THR A 132 -2.37 17.49 17.95
C THR A 132 -3.17 17.14 16.71
N GLY A 133 -2.60 16.31 15.86
CA GLY A 133 -3.25 15.69 14.70
C GLY A 133 -3.33 14.18 14.87
N TYR A 134 -4.27 13.57 14.16
CA TYR A 134 -4.45 12.12 14.14
C TYR A 134 -4.24 11.60 12.72
N SER A 135 -3.68 10.40 12.61
CA SER A 135 -3.59 9.70 11.34
C SER A 135 -4.87 8.95 10.99
N SER A 136 -4.92 8.41 9.77
CA SER A 136 -5.98 7.49 9.36
C SER A 136 -6.06 6.26 10.27
N GLU A 137 -7.28 5.84 10.59
CA GLU A 137 -7.58 4.60 11.29
C GLU A 137 -7.85 3.47 10.28
N LEU A 138 -7.36 2.27 10.59
CA LEU A 138 -7.55 1.07 9.76
C LEU A 138 -8.65 0.16 10.31
N GLY A 139 -9.06 0.38 11.56
CA GLY A 139 -10.10 -0.38 12.23
C GLY A 139 -9.61 -1.75 12.71
N GLU A 140 -10.54 -2.70 12.79
CA GLU A 140 -10.25 -4.07 13.21
C GLU A 140 -9.61 -4.87 12.07
N VAL A 141 -8.43 -5.41 12.34
CA VAL A 141 -7.66 -6.23 11.40
C VAL A 141 -7.54 -7.64 11.95
N TYR A 142 -7.87 -8.62 11.11
CA TYR A 142 -7.70 -10.02 11.44
C TYR A 142 -6.31 -10.54 11.07
N ILE A 143 -5.56 -10.94 12.09
CA ILE A 143 -4.25 -11.58 11.97
C ILE A 143 -4.46 -13.08 11.75
N GLN A 144 -4.07 -13.54 10.57
CA GLN A 144 -4.20 -14.95 10.18
C GLN A 144 -3.14 -15.80 10.85
N ARG A 145 -3.50 -17.04 11.19
CA ARG A 145 -2.52 -18.05 11.62
C ARG A 145 -1.58 -18.41 10.48
N LEU A 146 -0.30 -18.60 10.81
CA LEU A 146 0.70 -19.00 9.82
C LEU A 146 0.32 -20.31 9.11
N ARG A 147 -0.25 -21.29 9.83
CA ARG A 147 -0.68 -22.56 9.25
C ARG A 147 -1.79 -22.38 8.19
N ASP A 148 -2.74 -21.49 8.46
CA ASP A 148 -3.91 -21.29 7.61
C ASP A 148 -3.52 -20.50 6.37
N TYR A 149 -2.61 -19.53 6.54
CA TYR A 149 -1.97 -18.82 5.46
C TYR A 149 -1.19 -19.79 4.55
N ASN A 150 -0.29 -20.60 5.11
CA ASN A 150 0.48 -21.57 4.33
C ASN A 150 -0.42 -22.56 3.60
N ARG A 151 -1.51 -23.06 4.20
CA ARG A 151 -2.43 -23.95 3.50
C ARG A 151 -3.07 -23.32 2.24
N ARG A 152 -3.30 -21.99 2.27
CA ARG A 152 -3.94 -21.26 1.16
C ARG A 152 -2.95 -20.75 0.12
N PHE A 153 -1.76 -20.36 0.57
CA PHE A 153 -0.79 -19.60 -0.22
C PHE A 153 0.57 -20.28 -0.37
N ALA A 154 0.78 -21.47 0.22
CA ALA A 154 2.03 -22.21 0.01
C ALA A 154 2.17 -22.55 -1.47
N SER A 155 3.41 -22.40 -1.95
CA SER A 155 3.75 -22.80 -3.30
C SER A 155 3.80 -24.32 -3.39
N HIS A 156 2.96 -24.90 -4.24
CA HIS A 156 2.94 -26.35 -4.49
C HIS A 156 3.88 -26.74 -5.64
N THR A 157 4.94 -25.95 -5.88
CA THR A 157 5.85 -26.16 -7.01
C THR A 157 6.50 -27.55 -6.96
N ILE A 158 6.91 -28.00 -5.78
CA ILE A 158 7.56 -29.30 -5.60
C ILE A 158 6.59 -30.44 -5.91
N ASP A 159 5.34 -30.32 -5.45
CA ASP A 159 4.30 -31.32 -5.71
C ASP A 159 4.00 -31.43 -7.20
N TRP A 160 3.93 -30.30 -7.91
CA TRP A 160 3.77 -30.28 -9.37
C TRP A 160 4.96 -30.87 -10.11
N ILE A 161 6.20 -30.58 -9.68
CA ILE A 161 7.40 -31.19 -10.26
C ILE A 161 7.37 -32.71 -10.06
N LEU A 162 7.08 -33.17 -8.84
CA LEU A 162 7.00 -34.58 -8.51
C LEU A 162 5.93 -35.28 -9.35
N PHE A 163 4.75 -34.66 -9.49
CA PHE A 163 3.66 -35.14 -10.34
C PHE A 163 4.11 -35.29 -11.80
N VAL A 164 4.77 -34.28 -12.37
CA VAL A 164 5.28 -34.34 -13.75
C VAL A 164 6.31 -35.44 -13.91
N VAL A 165 7.25 -35.59 -12.95
CA VAL A 165 8.27 -36.65 -13.00
C VAL A 165 7.64 -38.04 -12.92
N MET A 166 6.61 -38.23 -12.08
CA MET A 166 5.92 -39.51 -11.96
C MET A 166 5.00 -39.82 -13.15
N ALA A 167 4.37 -38.80 -13.75
CA ALA A 167 3.51 -38.96 -14.91
C ALA A 167 4.29 -39.07 -16.24
N ALA A 168 5.52 -38.54 -16.30
CA ALA A 168 6.32 -38.49 -17.51
C ALA A 168 6.58 -39.87 -18.14
N PRO A 169 6.95 -40.95 -17.43
CA PRO A 169 7.20 -42.25 -18.04
C PRO A 169 5.97 -42.78 -18.79
N SER A 170 4.77 -42.59 -18.22
CA SER A 170 3.51 -43.05 -18.79
C SER A 170 3.10 -42.31 -20.07
N ILE A 171 3.64 -41.11 -20.30
CA ILE A 171 3.35 -40.30 -21.49
C ILE A 171 4.50 -40.38 -22.51
N VAL A 172 5.74 -40.25 -22.05
CA VAL A 172 6.94 -40.17 -22.88
C VAL A 172 7.27 -41.53 -23.50
N ILE A 173 7.19 -42.64 -22.76
CA ILE A 173 7.56 -43.97 -23.30
C ILE A 173 6.62 -44.37 -24.46
N PRO A 174 5.28 -44.34 -24.33
CA PRO A 174 4.40 -44.65 -25.44
C PRO A 174 4.57 -43.70 -26.63
N TYR A 175 4.80 -42.41 -26.38
CA TYR A 175 5.03 -41.42 -27.45
C TYR A 175 6.30 -41.72 -28.25
N LEU A 176 7.41 -42.05 -27.58
CA LEU A 176 8.67 -42.42 -28.25
C LEU A 176 8.51 -43.70 -29.08
N LEU A 177 7.83 -44.70 -28.53
CA LEU A 177 7.51 -45.93 -29.25
C LEU A 177 6.67 -45.64 -30.50
N TRP A 178 5.62 -44.83 -30.37
CA TRP A 178 4.76 -44.45 -31.48
C TRP A 178 5.50 -43.64 -32.56
N SER A 179 6.29 -42.63 -32.18
CA SER A 179 6.99 -41.78 -33.16
C SER A 179 8.04 -42.57 -33.96
N SER A 180 8.74 -43.49 -33.29
CA SER A 180 9.69 -44.40 -33.94
C SER A 180 8.98 -45.38 -34.89
N SER A 181 7.76 -45.78 -34.57
CA SER A 181 6.92 -46.64 -35.40
C SER A 181 6.39 -45.90 -36.63
N ASN A 182 5.77 -44.73 -36.42
CA ASN A 182 5.15 -43.94 -37.48
C ASN A 182 6.18 -43.50 -38.54
N SER A 183 7.37 -43.06 -38.10
CA SER A 183 8.45 -42.66 -39.01
C SER A 183 8.99 -43.81 -39.87
N LYS A 184 8.87 -45.07 -39.44
CA LYS A 184 9.21 -46.25 -40.26
C LYS A 184 8.16 -46.49 -41.35
N TYR A 185 6.87 -46.44 -40.99
CA TYR A 185 5.78 -46.62 -41.96
C TYR A 185 5.77 -45.53 -43.02
N GLU A 186 6.02 -44.28 -42.65
CA GLU A 186 6.06 -43.17 -43.60
C GLU A 186 7.23 -43.28 -44.61
N LYS A 187 8.38 -43.82 -44.18
CA LYS A 187 9.52 -44.10 -45.08
C LYS A 187 9.21 -45.22 -46.07
N LEU A 188 8.53 -46.28 -45.61
CA LEU A 188 8.11 -47.39 -46.47
C LEU A 188 7.09 -46.91 -47.51
N GLU A 189 6.12 -46.08 -47.12
CA GLU A 189 5.14 -45.51 -48.05
C GLU A 189 5.80 -44.63 -49.12
N LYS A 190 6.76 -43.78 -48.73
CA LYS A 190 7.53 -42.93 -49.66
C LYS A 190 8.43 -43.74 -50.59
N SER A 191 8.98 -44.87 -50.13
CA SER A 191 9.76 -45.80 -50.95
C SER A 191 8.89 -46.54 -51.97
N GLY A 192 7.70 -46.99 -51.56
CA GLY A 192 6.76 -47.66 -52.45
C GLY A 192 6.23 -46.77 -53.57
N LYS A 193 6.00 -45.48 -53.30
CA LYS A 193 5.60 -44.48 -54.32
C LYS A 193 6.68 -44.11 -55.33
N LYS A 194 7.96 -44.40 -55.07
CA LYS A 194 9.08 -44.15 -56.02
C LYS A 194 9.40 -45.34 -56.93
N SER A 195 8.83 -46.51 -56.65
CA SER A 195 9.10 -47.76 -57.37
C SER A 195 8.01 -48.12 -58.40
N ASN A 196 6.96 -47.31 -58.50
CA ASN A 196 5.97 -47.30 -59.59
C ASN A 196 6.18 -46.04 -60.42
#